data_AF-A0A2A4MFM6-F1
#
_entry.id   AF-A0A2A4MFM6-F1
#
_cell.length_a   1.000
_cell.length_b   1.000
_cell.length_c   1.000
_cell.angle_alpha   90.00
_cell.angle_beta   90.00
_cell.angle_gamma   90.00
#
_symmetry.space_group_name_H-M   'P 1'
#
loop_
_entity.id
_entity.type
_entity.pdbx_description
1 polymer ?
#
loop_
_entity_poly.entity_id
_entity_poly.type
_entity_poly.pdbx_seq_one_letter_code
_entity_poly.pdbx_strand_id
1 'polypeptide(L)'
;MNYKQPTSLVKFADAATAKKILTDSRLRWKSPILFDDPFELSHETELSFDSNTLLVSCVKATLGLIFSRDDPKGMSPLVKAVRRWRAEDRFDSEEEAQEILTELLNSMVTQRVPKILEVLQDWKVYASNLRILCLSSDHENPDLWYKFANKHQGVAIRLATGDDTSLAEPMQVSYS
;
A
#
# COMPACT_ATOMS: atom_id res chain seq x y z
N MET A 1 -6.03 28.12 2.54
CA MET A 1 -7.44 27.98 2.99
C MET A 1 -7.40 27.73 4.49
N ASN A 2 -8.16 28.48 5.27
CA ASN A 2 -8.17 28.36 6.74
C ASN A 2 -9.07 27.17 7.11
N TYR A 3 -8.49 25.99 7.32
CA TYR A 3 -9.25 24.82 7.76
C TYR A 3 -9.70 25.05 9.21
N LYS A 4 -11.00 25.23 9.42
CA LYS A 4 -11.56 25.30 10.77
C LYS A 4 -11.51 23.89 11.35
N GLN A 5 -10.72 23.69 12.40
CA GLN A 5 -10.66 22.40 13.08
C GLN A 5 -12.05 22.02 13.61
N PRO A 6 -12.46 20.74 13.51
CA PRO A 6 -13.74 20.29 14.05
C PRO A 6 -13.72 20.42 15.57
N THR A 7 -14.83 20.90 16.15
CA THR A 7 -15.03 21.00 17.62
C THR A 7 -15.39 19.67 18.27
N SER A 8 -15.70 18.67 17.45
CA SER A 8 -15.96 17.32 17.89
C SER A 8 -15.71 16.31 16.78
N LEU A 9 -15.34 15.10 17.16
CA LEU A 9 -15.21 13.96 16.27
C LEU A 9 -16.19 12.85 16.69
N VAL A 10 -16.61 12.05 15.73
CA VAL A 10 -17.69 11.08 15.88
C VAL A 10 -17.17 9.67 15.65
N LYS A 11 -17.45 8.80 16.61
CA LYS A 11 -17.19 7.36 16.51
C LYS A 11 -18.50 6.60 16.30
N PHE A 12 -18.60 5.92 15.16
CA PHE A 12 -19.69 5.00 14.87
C PHE A 12 -19.39 3.60 15.41
N ALA A 13 -20.39 2.97 16.01
CA ALA A 13 -20.28 1.62 16.57
C ALA A 13 -21.65 0.90 16.60
N ASP A 14 -21.62 -0.43 16.58
CA ASP A 14 -22.77 -1.25 16.97
C ASP A 14 -23.09 -1.08 18.47
N ALA A 15 -24.31 -1.46 18.88
CA ALA A 15 -24.77 -1.29 20.26
C ALA A 15 -23.91 -2.04 21.31
N ALA A 16 -23.39 -3.23 20.98
CA ALA A 16 -22.59 -4.02 21.89
C ALA A 16 -21.20 -3.39 22.12
N THR A 17 -20.57 -2.92 21.04
CA THR A 17 -19.30 -2.18 21.07
C THR A 17 -19.49 -0.85 21.79
N ALA A 18 -20.59 -0.13 21.55
CA ALA A 18 -20.89 1.12 22.22
C ALA A 18 -21.05 0.96 23.72
N LYS A 19 -21.78 -0.07 24.17
CA LYS A 19 -21.90 -0.39 25.60
C LYS A 19 -20.51 -0.55 26.24
N LYS A 20 -19.60 -1.29 25.60
CA LYS A 20 -18.21 -1.45 26.09
C LYS A 20 -17.46 -0.11 26.14
N ILE A 21 -17.57 0.70 25.09
CA ILE A 21 -16.92 2.03 25.04
C ILE A 21 -17.40 2.90 26.21
N LEU A 22 -18.71 2.94 26.46
CA LEU A 22 -19.30 3.77 27.50
C LEU A 22 -19.02 3.23 28.91
N THR A 23 -18.98 1.91 29.09
CA THR A 23 -18.65 1.28 30.38
C THR A 23 -17.17 1.47 30.74
N ASP A 24 -16.26 1.22 29.79
CA ASP A 24 -14.83 1.18 30.07
C ASP A 24 -14.14 2.52 29.79
N SER A 25 -14.86 3.49 29.20
CA SER A 25 -14.32 4.77 28.70
C SER A 25 -13.12 4.59 27.76
N ARG A 26 -13.11 3.52 26.97
CA ARG A 26 -12.03 3.15 26.05
C ARG A 26 -12.55 3.03 24.63
N LEU A 27 -11.87 3.68 23.70
CA LEU A 27 -12.20 3.57 22.28
C LEU A 27 -11.65 2.27 21.69
N ARG A 28 -12.45 1.68 20.79
CA ARG A 28 -12.04 0.49 20.05
C ARG A 28 -11.30 0.88 18.77
N TRP A 29 -10.04 0.49 18.73
CA TRP A 29 -9.20 0.55 17.53
C TRP A 29 -9.44 -0.70 16.68
N LYS A 30 -9.43 -0.56 15.36
CA LYS A 30 -9.70 -1.66 14.42
C LYS A 30 -8.49 -1.93 13.54
N SER A 31 -8.40 -3.17 13.06
CA SER A 31 -7.47 -3.52 11.98
C SER A 31 -7.86 -2.75 10.70
N PRO A 32 -6.90 -2.24 9.93
CA PRO A 32 -7.18 -1.49 8.70
C PRO A 32 -8.05 -2.26 7.70
N ILE A 33 -7.83 -3.57 7.56
CA ILE A 33 -8.61 -4.45 6.66
C ILE A 33 -10.12 -4.42 6.91
N LEU A 34 -10.57 -4.03 8.11
CA LEU A 34 -12.00 -3.93 8.45
C LEU A 34 -12.67 -2.66 7.90
N PHE A 35 -11.91 -1.75 7.28
CA PHE A 35 -12.46 -0.55 6.62
C PHE A 35 -12.82 -0.78 5.15
N ASP A 36 -12.43 -1.94 4.59
CA ASP A 36 -12.77 -2.35 3.21
C ASP A 36 -12.34 -1.30 2.18
N ASP A 37 -11.12 -0.76 2.36
CA ASP A 37 -10.50 0.15 1.40
C ASP A 37 -9.79 -0.68 0.31
N PRO A 38 -10.24 -0.61 -0.96
CA PRO A 38 -9.69 -1.43 -2.04
C PRO A 38 -8.23 -1.06 -2.40
N PHE A 39 -7.74 0.09 -1.96
CA PHE A 39 -6.37 0.54 -2.21
C PHE A 39 -5.44 0.30 -1.02
N GLU A 40 -5.96 -0.18 0.10
CA GLU A 40 -5.17 -0.46 1.29
C GLU A 40 -4.55 -1.86 1.20
N LEU A 41 -3.21 -1.90 1.14
CA LEU A 41 -2.49 -3.15 1.29
C LEU A 41 -2.73 -3.71 2.70
N SER A 42 -2.95 -5.02 2.81
CA SER A 42 -3.25 -5.68 4.06
C SER A 42 -2.21 -6.77 4.36
N HIS A 43 -2.33 -7.42 5.52
CA HIS A 43 -1.52 -8.60 5.85
C HIS A 43 -1.85 -9.81 4.96
N GLU A 44 -2.94 -9.77 4.22
CA GLU A 44 -3.33 -10.77 3.22
C GLU A 44 -2.76 -10.45 1.83
N THR A 45 -2.06 -9.33 1.66
CA THR A 45 -1.42 -8.98 0.39
C THR A 45 -0.40 -10.06 -0.02
N GLU A 46 -0.50 -10.50 -1.27
CA GLU A 46 0.41 -11.45 -1.90
C GLU A 46 1.11 -10.82 -3.09
N LEU A 47 2.23 -11.43 -3.51
CA LEU A 47 2.88 -11.05 -4.76
C LEU A 47 2.10 -11.66 -5.92
N SER A 48 1.75 -10.85 -6.90
CA SER A 48 1.08 -11.30 -8.11
C SER A 48 2.02 -11.95 -9.14
N PHE A 49 3.26 -12.27 -8.75
CA PHE A 49 4.29 -12.83 -9.62
C PHE A 49 5.17 -13.82 -8.86
N ASP A 50 5.75 -14.75 -9.60
CA ASP A 50 6.79 -15.66 -9.12
C ASP A 50 8.16 -15.31 -9.74
N SER A 51 9.21 -16.03 -9.33
CA SER A 51 10.57 -15.83 -9.82
C SER A 51 10.69 -15.95 -11.34
N ASN A 52 9.94 -16.88 -11.94
CA ASN A 52 9.99 -17.12 -13.39
C ASN A 52 9.33 -15.98 -14.16
N THR A 53 8.15 -15.56 -13.71
CA THR A 53 7.40 -14.43 -14.26
C THR A 53 8.20 -13.13 -14.16
N LEU A 54 8.89 -12.94 -13.03
CA LEU A 54 9.80 -11.81 -12.83
C LEU A 54 10.97 -11.87 -13.82
N LEU A 55 11.61 -13.03 -13.98
CA LEU A 55 12.71 -13.22 -14.93
C LEU A 55 12.28 -12.92 -16.37
N VAL A 56 11.20 -13.54 -16.82
CA VAL A 56 10.63 -13.33 -18.16
C VAL A 56 10.34 -11.84 -18.40
N SER A 57 9.76 -11.16 -17.41
CA SER A 57 9.47 -9.73 -17.49
C SER A 57 10.75 -8.87 -17.55
N CYS A 58 11.77 -9.21 -16.77
CA CYS A 58 13.07 -8.53 -16.80
C CYS A 58 13.79 -8.71 -18.14
N VAL A 59 13.79 -9.92 -18.69
CA VAL A 59 14.39 -10.21 -20.01
C VAL A 59 13.66 -9.42 -21.08
N LYS A 60 12.32 -9.49 -21.13
CA LYS A 60 11.50 -8.74 -22.08
C LYS A 60 11.73 -7.22 -21.99
N ALA A 61 11.77 -6.67 -20.78
CA ALA A 61 12.06 -5.25 -20.58
C ALA A 61 13.47 -4.88 -21.08
N THR A 62 14.47 -5.73 -20.84
CA THR A 62 15.84 -5.51 -21.27
C THR A 62 16.01 -5.63 -22.78
N LEU A 63 15.35 -6.60 -23.42
CA LEU A 63 15.28 -6.72 -24.88
C LEU A 63 14.68 -5.46 -25.51
N GLY A 64 13.56 -4.98 -24.96
CA GLY A 64 12.96 -3.70 -25.38
C GLY A 64 13.94 -2.53 -25.23
N LEU A 65 14.76 -2.52 -24.18
CA LEU A 65 15.82 -1.53 -24.02
C LEU A 65 17.03 -1.75 -24.94
N ILE A 66 17.29 -2.94 -25.46
CA ILE A 66 18.39 -3.17 -26.41
C ILE A 66 17.96 -2.76 -27.81
N PHE A 67 16.78 -3.18 -28.26
CA PHE A 67 16.32 -3.00 -29.65
C PHE A 67 15.43 -1.77 -29.88
N SER A 68 15.10 -0.98 -28.85
CA SER A 68 14.40 0.29 -29.03
C SER A 68 15.22 1.31 -29.81
N ARG A 69 14.55 2.17 -30.59
CA ARG A 69 15.18 3.28 -31.33
C ARG A 69 15.71 4.39 -30.42
N ASP A 70 15.03 4.62 -29.30
CA ASP A 70 15.43 5.66 -28.35
C ASP A 70 16.55 5.17 -27.44
N ASP A 71 17.48 6.06 -27.09
CA ASP A 71 18.50 5.75 -26.10
C ASP A 71 17.89 5.46 -24.72
N PRO A 72 18.32 4.39 -24.02
CA PRO A 72 17.77 4.03 -22.73
C PRO A 72 18.09 5.14 -21.72
N LYS A 73 17.05 5.64 -21.04
CA LYS A 73 17.16 6.71 -20.07
C LYS A 73 17.57 6.18 -18.69
N GLY A 74 18.31 6.98 -17.93
CA GLY A 74 18.75 6.66 -16.57
C GLY A 74 20.23 6.27 -16.45
N MET A 75 20.63 5.90 -15.24
CA MET A 75 22.04 5.68 -14.87
C MET A 75 22.28 4.35 -14.14
N SER A 76 21.32 3.43 -14.16
CA SER A 76 21.46 2.12 -13.52
C SER A 76 22.57 1.29 -14.18
N PRO A 77 23.20 0.35 -13.45
CA PRO A 77 24.21 -0.54 -14.03
C PRO A 77 23.71 -1.30 -15.26
N LEU A 78 22.45 -1.77 -15.23
CA LEU A 78 21.81 -2.43 -16.37
C LEU A 78 21.68 -1.48 -17.57
N VAL A 79 21.23 -0.23 -17.37
CA VAL A 79 21.12 0.75 -18.45
C VAL A 79 22.50 1.07 -19.05
N LYS A 80 23.55 1.17 -18.23
CA LYS A 80 24.93 1.36 -18.72
C LYS A 80 25.40 0.16 -19.55
N ALA A 81 25.12 -1.07 -19.10
CA ALA A 81 25.43 -2.28 -19.85
C ALA A 81 24.70 -2.33 -21.19
N VAL A 82 23.41 -1.99 -21.21
CA VAL A 82 22.61 -1.91 -22.45
C VAL A 82 23.18 -0.88 -23.43
N ARG A 83 23.56 0.32 -22.97
CA ARG A 83 24.21 1.31 -23.86
C ARG A 83 25.50 0.78 -24.47
N ARG A 84 26.31 0.07 -23.69
CA ARG A 84 27.53 -0.57 -24.17
C ARG A 84 27.21 -1.64 -25.21
N TRP A 85 26.26 -2.54 -24.92
CA TRP A 85 25.86 -3.60 -25.85
C TRP A 85 25.32 -3.06 -27.18
N ARG A 86 24.58 -1.94 -27.15
CA ARG A 86 24.15 -1.23 -28.37
C ARG A 86 25.31 -0.64 -29.15
N ALA A 87 26.26 0.00 -28.47
CA ALA A 87 27.42 0.62 -29.11
C ALA A 87 28.37 -0.40 -29.75
N GLU A 88 28.42 -1.61 -29.19
CA GLU A 88 29.23 -2.73 -29.65
C GLU A 88 28.52 -3.63 -30.67
N ASP A 89 27.26 -3.33 -31.02
CA ASP A 89 26.38 -4.20 -31.83
C ASP A 89 26.43 -5.66 -31.34
N ARG A 90 26.28 -5.84 -30.03
CA ARG A 90 26.68 -7.06 -29.32
C ARG A 90 25.89 -8.32 -29.71
N PHE A 91 24.67 -8.15 -30.22
CA PHE A 91 23.74 -9.25 -30.46
C PHE A 91 23.34 -9.26 -31.93
N ASP A 92 23.48 -10.40 -32.59
CA ASP A 92 23.13 -10.55 -34.00
C ASP A 92 21.62 -10.77 -34.20
N SER A 93 20.93 -11.30 -33.19
CA SER A 93 19.47 -11.51 -33.19
C SER A 93 18.82 -11.33 -31.83
N GLU A 94 17.49 -11.16 -31.82
CA GLU A 94 16.70 -11.05 -30.59
C GLU A 94 16.69 -12.38 -29.81
N GLU A 95 16.71 -13.51 -30.51
CA GLU A 95 16.77 -14.85 -29.90
C GLU A 95 18.09 -15.08 -29.15
N GLU A 96 19.22 -14.71 -29.75
CA GLU A 96 20.53 -14.78 -29.09
C GLU A 96 20.56 -13.91 -27.83
N ALA A 97 20.07 -12.66 -27.95
CA ALA A 97 19.98 -11.76 -26.82
C ALA A 97 19.08 -12.33 -25.72
N GLN A 98 17.96 -12.97 -26.06
CA GLN A 98 17.05 -13.57 -25.10
C GLN A 98 17.70 -14.69 -24.31
N GLU A 99 18.42 -15.60 -24.96
CA GLU A 99 19.12 -16.71 -24.28
C GLU A 99 20.17 -16.19 -23.30
N ILE A 100 21.04 -15.28 -23.76
CA ILE A 100 22.11 -14.70 -22.93
C ILE A 100 21.52 -13.90 -21.76
N LEU A 101 20.51 -13.07 -22.00
CA LEU A 101 19.87 -12.28 -20.95
C LEU A 101 19.15 -13.14 -19.93
N THR A 102 18.56 -14.26 -20.35
CA THR A 102 17.90 -15.19 -19.43
C THR A 102 18.91 -15.73 -18.42
N GLU A 103 20.08 -16.17 -18.87
CA GLU A 103 21.13 -16.65 -17.97
C GLU A 103 21.66 -15.53 -17.06
N LEU A 104 21.99 -14.37 -17.62
CA LEU A 104 22.55 -13.24 -16.87
C LEU A 104 21.58 -12.70 -15.81
N LEU A 105 20.30 -12.53 -16.17
CA LEU A 105 19.30 -11.97 -15.27
C LEU A 105 18.76 -13.00 -14.27
N ASN A 106 18.86 -14.31 -14.55
CA ASN A 106 18.43 -15.35 -13.62
C ASN A 106 19.18 -15.26 -12.27
N SER A 107 20.49 -15.03 -12.31
CA SER A 107 21.31 -14.82 -11.10
C SER A 107 20.84 -13.60 -10.30
N MET A 108 20.56 -12.49 -11.00
CA MET A 108 20.06 -11.26 -10.38
C MET A 108 18.69 -11.48 -9.71
N VAL A 109 17.78 -12.18 -10.38
CA VAL A 109 16.44 -12.47 -9.86
C VAL A 109 16.54 -13.40 -8.65
N THR A 110 17.31 -14.48 -8.76
CA THR A 110 17.49 -15.46 -7.68
C THR A 110 18.07 -14.81 -6.42
N GLN A 111 18.98 -13.86 -6.56
CA GLN A 111 19.54 -13.11 -5.43
C GLN A 111 18.54 -12.13 -4.80
N ARG A 112 17.61 -11.55 -5.59
CA ARG A 112 16.66 -10.53 -5.10
C ARG A 112 15.38 -11.10 -4.52
N VAL A 113 14.90 -12.24 -5.02
CA VAL A 113 13.63 -12.86 -4.56
C VAL A 113 13.58 -13.04 -3.04
N PRO A 114 14.62 -13.56 -2.35
CA PRO A 114 14.61 -13.68 -0.91
C PRO A 114 14.36 -12.35 -0.20
N LYS A 115 14.95 -11.25 -0.69
CA LYS A 115 14.76 -9.93 -0.08
C LYS A 115 13.35 -9.39 -0.30
N ILE A 116 12.75 -9.67 -1.46
CA ILE A 116 11.35 -9.31 -1.73
C ILE A 116 10.42 -10.05 -0.77
N LEU A 117 10.65 -11.34 -0.56
CA LEU A 117 9.86 -12.16 0.37
C LEU A 117 10.04 -11.71 1.82
N GLU A 118 11.24 -11.33 2.22
CA GLU A 118 11.52 -10.75 3.54
C GLU A 118 10.70 -9.47 3.77
N VAL A 119 10.75 -8.53 2.81
CA VAL A 119 9.97 -7.28 2.88
C VAL A 119 8.47 -7.55 2.92
N LEU A 120 7.98 -8.53 2.16
CA LEU A 120 6.56 -8.93 2.21
C LEU A 120 6.21 -9.49 3.58
N GLN A 121 7.07 -10.33 4.17
CA GLN A 121 6.84 -10.89 5.49
C GLN A 121 6.82 -9.79 6.58
N ASP A 122 7.76 -8.86 6.53
CA ASP A 122 7.81 -7.70 7.42
C ASP A 122 6.54 -6.84 7.27
N TRP A 123 6.09 -6.63 6.03
CA TRP A 123 4.84 -5.93 5.75
C TRP A 123 3.64 -6.65 6.38
N LYS A 124 3.53 -7.97 6.22
CA LYS A 124 2.42 -8.75 6.81
C LYS A 124 2.42 -8.65 8.34
N VAL A 125 3.59 -8.73 8.97
CA VAL A 125 3.73 -8.56 10.42
C VAL A 125 3.33 -7.14 10.84
N TYR A 126 3.80 -6.12 10.13
CA TYR A 126 3.44 -4.73 10.41
C TYR A 126 1.93 -4.49 10.27
N ALA A 127 1.35 -4.85 9.13
CA ALA A 127 -0.06 -4.63 8.81
C ALA A 127 -0.99 -5.39 9.77
N SER A 128 -0.63 -6.60 10.20
CA SER A 128 -1.42 -7.36 11.17
C SER A 128 -1.48 -6.72 12.57
N ASN A 129 -0.45 -5.95 12.93
CA ASN A 129 -0.36 -5.25 14.22
C ASN A 129 -0.87 -3.81 14.15
N LEU A 130 -1.02 -3.24 12.96
CA LEU A 130 -1.54 -1.89 12.77
C LEU A 130 -2.97 -1.79 13.30
N ARG A 131 -3.25 -0.73 14.06
CA ARG A 131 -4.58 -0.44 14.61
C ARG A 131 -4.90 1.02 14.33
N ILE A 132 -6.07 1.27 13.76
CA ILE A 132 -6.52 2.60 13.37
C ILE A 132 -7.81 2.94 14.12
N LEU A 133 -7.88 4.18 14.58
CA LEU A 133 -9.10 4.77 15.13
C LEU A 133 -9.76 5.62 14.06
N CYS A 134 -10.77 5.07 13.39
CA CYS A 134 -11.60 5.84 12.47
C CYS A 134 -12.57 6.75 13.24
N LEU A 135 -12.54 8.03 12.90
CA LEU A 135 -13.38 9.11 13.40
C LEU A 135 -13.87 9.97 12.23
N SER A 136 -15.02 10.59 12.37
CA SER A 136 -15.61 11.50 11.38
C SER A 136 -15.92 12.85 12.00
N SER A 137 -15.79 13.94 11.23
CA SER A 137 -16.33 15.24 11.64
C SER A 137 -17.85 15.33 11.53
N ASP A 138 -18.46 14.44 10.75
CA ASP A 138 -19.89 14.42 10.47
C ASP A 138 -20.56 13.14 11.02
N HIS A 139 -21.59 13.34 11.84
CA HIS A 139 -22.45 12.29 12.38
C HIS A 139 -23.62 11.88 11.48
N GLU A 140 -23.95 12.68 10.46
CA GLU A 140 -25.08 12.41 9.55
C GLU A 140 -24.67 11.56 8.34
N ASN A 141 -23.37 11.29 8.18
CA ASN A 141 -22.85 10.52 7.05
C ASN A 141 -23.50 9.12 6.97
N PRO A 142 -24.35 8.87 5.94
CA PRO A 142 -25.12 7.63 5.84
C PRO A 142 -24.24 6.41 5.59
N ASP A 143 -23.12 6.56 4.87
CA ASP A 143 -22.20 5.47 4.59
C ASP A 143 -21.52 4.97 5.86
N LEU A 144 -21.16 5.88 6.77
CA LEU A 144 -20.56 5.51 8.07
C LEU A 144 -21.59 4.85 9.00
N TRP A 145 -22.85 5.30 8.96
CA TRP A 145 -23.94 4.60 9.66
C TRP A 145 -24.15 3.18 9.12
N TYR A 146 -24.13 3.02 7.81
CA TYR A 146 -24.27 1.72 7.17
C TYR A 146 -23.11 0.78 7.53
N LYS A 147 -21.87 1.24 7.29
CA LYS A 147 -20.64 0.44 7.45
C LYS A 147 -20.28 0.17 8.91
N PHE A 148 -20.39 1.16 9.80
CA PHE A 148 -19.80 1.09 11.14
C PHE A 148 -20.81 1.13 12.29
N ALA A 149 -22.07 1.51 12.03
CA ALA A 149 -23.15 1.51 13.02
C ALA A 149 -24.23 0.47 12.70
N ASN A 150 -23.82 -0.77 12.40
CA ASN A 150 -24.70 -1.93 12.21
C ASN A 150 -25.89 -1.65 11.27
N LYS A 151 -25.62 -1.19 10.04
CA LYS A 151 -26.66 -0.89 9.04
C LYS A 151 -27.74 0.08 9.57
N HIS A 152 -27.31 1.22 10.14
CA HIS A 152 -28.17 2.26 10.74
C HIS A 152 -28.86 1.89 12.07
N GLN A 153 -28.50 0.78 12.73
CA GLN A 153 -29.09 0.35 14.01
C GLN A 153 -28.16 0.54 15.22
N GLY A 154 -26.99 1.12 14.99
CA GLY A 154 -25.96 1.36 16.01
C GLY A 154 -26.08 2.73 16.66
N VAL A 155 -24.94 3.29 17.02
CA VAL A 155 -24.84 4.60 17.64
C VAL A 155 -23.69 5.41 17.06
N ALA A 156 -23.78 6.72 17.24
CA ALA A 156 -22.72 7.68 16.97
C ALA A 156 -22.34 8.36 18.30
N ILE A 157 -21.09 8.16 18.74
CA ILE A 157 -20.56 8.75 19.98
C ILE A 157 -19.75 9.97 19.60
N ARG A 158 -20.15 11.15 20.09
CA ARG A 158 -19.45 12.40 19.87
C ARG A 158 -18.38 12.62 20.95
N LEU A 159 -17.18 12.94 20.52
CA LEU A 159 -16.00 13.20 21.35
C LEU A 159 -15.59 14.67 21.17
N ALA A 160 -15.39 15.38 22.26
CA ALA A 160 -14.89 16.75 22.20
C ALA A 160 -13.42 16.80 21.75
N THR A 161 -13.05 17.86 21.05
CA THR A 161 -11.69 18.17 20.61
C THR A 161 -11.22 19.47 21.27
N GLY A 162 -9.91 19.71 21.28
CA GLY A 162 -9.30 20.90 21.87
C GLY A 162 -8.32 20.60 23.01
N ASP A 163 -7.73 21.65 23.59
CA ASP A 163 -6.55 21.59 24.46
C ASP A 163 -6.70 20.67 25.68
N ASP A 164 -7.92 20.50 26.18
CA ASP A 164 -8.22 19.66 27.34
C ASP A 164 -8.58 18.20 26.99
N THR A 165 -8.38 17.78 25.72
CA THR A 165 -8.72 16.43 25.26
C THR A 165 -7.54 15.71 24.62
N SER A 166 -7.62 14.38 24.53
CA SER A 166 -6.64 13.56 23.79
C SER A 166 -6.68 13.78 22.27
N LEU A 167 -7.57 14.65 21.78
CA LEU A 167 -7.78 15.00 20.37
C LEU A 167 -7.64 16.53 20.21
N ALA A 168 -6.48 17.07 20.61
CA ALA A 168 -6.26 18.52 20.67
C ALA A 168 -6.31 19.19 19.29
N GLU A 169 -5.58 18.64 18.31
CA GLU A 169 -5.41 19.26 16.99
C GLU A 169 -5.78 18.31 15.84
N PRO A 170 -7.07 17.97 15.68
CA PRO A 170 -7.50 17.09 14.61
C PRO A 170 -7.29 17.75 13.24
N MET A 171 -6.49 17.11 12.39
CA MET A 171 -6.26 17.53 11.01
C MET A 171 -7.03 16.64 10.04
N GLN A 172 -7.60 17.26 9.00
CA GLN A 172 -8.19 16.50 7.91
C GLN A 172 -7.09 15.78 7.13
N VAL A 173 -7.27 14.48 6.93
CA VAL A 173 -6.41 13.69 6.04
C VAL A 173 -6.94 13.85 4.62
N SER A 174 -6.11 14.40 3.73
CA SER A 174 -6.38 14.41 2.29
C SER A 174 -5.65 13.23 1.65
N TYR A 175 -6.41 12.23 1.21
CA TYR A 175 -5.90 11.17 0.35
C TYR A 175 -5.74 11.76 -1.05
N SER A 176 -4.49 11.85 -1.52
CA SER A 176 -4.10 12.34 -2.85
C SER A 176 -4.16 11.24 -3.90
#